data_AF-A0AAU6WL46-F1
#
_entry.id   AF-A0AAU6WL46-F1
#
_cell.length_a   1.000
_cell.length_b   1.000
_cell.length_c   1.000
_cell.angle_alpha   90.00
_cell.angle_beta   90.00
_cell.angle_gamma   90.00
#
_symmetry.space_group_name_H-M   'P 1'
#
loop_
_entity.id
_entity.type
_entity.pdbx_description
1 polymer ?
#
loop_
_entity_poly.entity_id
_entity_poly.type
_entity_poly.pdbx_seq_one_letter_code
_entity_poly.pdbx_strand_id
1 'polypeptide(L)' 'MNADNIRINLKDQSLVGSGIKNLSGNTENTKIYINGKESTNAQMQALDPKNIRSVNINKTSTDGSKTTTGEIRIETK' A
#
# COMPACT_ATOMS: atom_id res chain seq x y z
N MET A 1 -38.80 -11.90 3.24
CA MET A 1 -37.48 -11.92 2.58
C MET A 1 -37.49 -10.80 1.56
N ASN A 2 -36.70 -9.75 1.76
CA ASN A 2 -36.46 -8.75 0.73
C ASN A 2 -34.96 -8.82 0.44
N ALA A 3 -34.61 -9.18 -0.79
CA ALA A 3 -33.22 -9.23 -1.22
C ALA A 3 -32.98 -8.00 -2.10
N ASP A 4 -32.16 -7.08 -1.61
CA ASP A 4 -31.71 -5.93 -2.38
C ASP A 4 -30.70 -6.38 -3.43
N ASN A 5 -31.05 -6.24 -4.70
CA ASN A 5 -30.18 -6.57 -5.82
C ASN A 5 -29.40 -5.32 -6.24
N ILE A 6 -28.09 -5.28 -5.94
CA ILE A 6 -27.21 -4.19 -6.39
C ILE A 6 -26.66 -4.55 -7.77
N ARG A 7 -27.05 -3.80 -8.81
CA ARG A 7 -26.48 -3.90 -10.16
C ARG A 7 -25.30 -2.93 -10.29
N ILE A 8 -24.08 -3.47 -10.36
CA ILE A 8 -22.86 -2.67 -10.54
C ILE A 8 -22.40 -2.80 -12.00
N ASN A 9 -22.38 -1.67 -12.73
CA ASN A 9 -21.89 -1.60 -14.11
C ASN A 9 -20.36 -1.47 -14.11
N LEU A 10 -19.66 -2.58 -14.33
CA LEU A 10 -18.19 -2.67 -14.35
C LEU A 10 -17.65 -2.30 -15.74
N LYS A 11 -17.10 -1.09 -15.88
CA LYS A 11 -16.11 -0.79 -16.93
C LYS A 11 -14.66 -0.96 -16.47
N ASP A 12 -14.42 -1.09 -15.17
CA ASP A 12 -13.09 -1.35 -14.63
C ASP A 12 -13.15 -2.46 -13.58
N GLN A 13 -12.50 -3.57 -13.94
CA GLN A 13 -12.40 -4.77 -13.14
C GLN A 13 -11.58 -4.51 -11.89
N SER A 14 -12.18 -4.71 -10.71
CA SER A 14 -11.51 -5.37 -9.58
C SER A 14 -12.56 -5.78 -8.54
N LEU A 15 -13.31 -6.82 -8.90
CA LEU A 15 -14.06 -7.62 -7.95
C LEU A 15 -13.12 -8.71 -7.45
N VAL A 16 -12.48 -8.51 -6.30
CA VAL A 16 -11.84 -9.61 -5.58
C VAL A 16 -12.17 -9.51 -4.10
N GLY A 17 -13.11 -10.35 -3.66
CA GLY A 17 -13.21 -10.79 -2.27
C GLY A 17 -14.18 -10.00 -1.38
N SER A 18 -15.35 -10.59 -1.17
CA SER A 18 -16.29 -10.26 -0.10
C SER A 18 -15.60 -9.85 1.21
N GLY A 19 -15.73 -8.57 1.58
CA GLY A 19 -15.41 -8.07 2.93
C GLY A 19 -14.24 -7.09 3.04
N ILE A 20 -13.37 -6.97 2.03
CA ILE A 20 -12.22 -6.05 2.12
C ILE A 20 -12.59 -4.70 1.52
N LYS A 21 -13.12 -3.86 2.40
CA LYS A 21 -13.20 -2.40 2.28
C LYS A 21 -11.94 -1.86 1.60
N ASN A 22 -12.09 -1.32 0.39
CA ASN A 22 -11.24 -0.30 -0.22
C ASN A 22 -9.93 -0.01 0.54
N LEU A 23 -8.90 -0.84 0.34
CA LEU A 23 -7.52 -0.52 0.69
C LEU A 23 -6.82 0.12 -0.51
N SER A 24 -7.53 0.98 -1.24
CA SER A 24 -6.90 1.99 -2.09
C SER A 24 -6.34 3.08 -1.17
N GLY A 25 -5.44 2.70 -0.26
CA GLY A 25 -4.56 3.66 0.38
C GLY A 25 -3.81 4.36 -0.74
N ASN A 26 -3.74 5.68 -0.70
CA ASN A 26 -3.07 6.49 -1.70
C ASN A 26 -1.56 6.14 -1.71
N THR A 27 -1.19 5.07 -2.43
CA THR A 27 0.17 4.56 -2.54
C THR A 27 1.03 5.44 -3.44
N GLU A 28 0.41 6.34 -4.21
CA GLU A 28 1.11 7.26 -5.12
C GLU A 28 2.08 8.18 -4.38
N ASN A 29 1.85 8.42 -3.09
CA ASN A 29 2.69 9.28 -2.25
C ASN A 29 3.64 8.49 -1.31
N THR A 30 3.82 7.19 -1.52
CA THR A 30 4.72 6.35 -0.71
C THR A 30 6.02 6.05 -1.45
N LYS A 31 7.16 6.48 -0.90
CA LYS A 31 8.49 6.11 -1.40
C LYS A 31 9.04 4.90 -0.66
N ILE A 32 9.73 4.03 -1.37
CA ILE A 32 10.33 2.81 -0.81
C ILE A 32 11.83 2.87 -1.05
N TYR A 33 12.60 2.60 0.00
CA TYR A 33 14.06 2.54 -0.04
C TYR A 33 14.52 1.19 0.52
N ILE A 34 15.40 0.50 -0.21
CA ILE A 34 16.07 -0.73 0.23
C ILE A 34 17.57 -0.41 0.30
N ASN A 35 18.18 -0.50 1.49
CA ASN A 35 19.57 -0.12 1.75
C ASN A 35 19.91 1.29 1.26
N GLY A 36 19.02 2.25 1.56
CA GLY A 36 19.14 3.64 1.11
C GLY A 36 18.88 3.91 -0.38
N LYS A 37 18.64 2.87 -1.20
CA LYS A 37 18.35 3.01 -2.64
C LYS A 37 16.84 2.97 -2.91
N GLU A 38 16.34 3.97 -3.63
CA GLU A 38 14.93 4.00 -4.06
C GLU A 38 14.59 2.73 -4.86
N SER A 39 13.48 2.11 -4.49
CA SER A 39 13.05 0.81 -4.97
C SER A 39 11.57 0.79 -5.26
N THR A 40 11.14 -0.18 -6.03
CA THR A 40 9.74 -0.40 -6.36
C THR A 40 9.06 -1.31 -5.34
N ASN A 41 7.74 -1.27 -5.30
CA ASN A 41 6.94 -2.18 -4.49
C ASN A 41 7.19 -3.66 -4.85
N ALA A 42 7.38 -3.97 -6.15
CA ALA A 42 7.72 -5.31 -6.61
C ALA A 42 9.07 -5.81 -6.06
N GLN A 43 10.11 -4.94 -6.05
CA GLN A 43 11.41 -5.28 -5.49
C GLN A 43 11.35 -5.51 -3.97
N MET A 44 10.55 -4.71 -3.26
CA MET A 44 10.28 -4.92 -1.84
C MET A 44 9.58 -6.26 -1.58
N GLN A 45 8.55 -6.59 -2.35
CA GLN A 45 7.81 -7.85 -2.19
C GLN A 45 8.68 -9.08 -2.53
N ALA A 46 9.68 -8.93 -3.39
CA ALA A 46 10.61 -9.99 -3.75
C ALA A 46 11.72 -10.22 -2.71
N LEU A 47 11.85 -9.36 -1.68
CA LEU A 47 12.84 -9.56 -0.62
C LEU A 47 12.49 -10.78 0.23
N ASP A 48 13.48 -11.64 0.49
CA ASP A 48 13.36 -12.68 1.51
C ASP A 48 13.30 -12.01 2.91
N PRO A 49 12.24 -12.22 3.70
CA PRO A 49 12.12 -11.65 5.04
C PRO A 49 13.29 -12.01 5.96
N LYS A 50 13.95 -13.15 5.73
CA LYS A 50 15.10 -13.59 6.54
C LYS A 50 16.32 -12.69 6.37
N ASN A 51 16.40 -11.97 5.27
CA ASN A 51 17.51 -11.06 4.96
C ASN A 51 17.24 -9.63 5.45
N ILE A 52 16.05 -9.33 5.95
CA ILE A 52 15.71 -8.01 6.49
C ILE A 52 16.30 -7.88 7.89
N ARG A 53 17.07 -6.82 8.12
CA ARG A 53 17.59 -6.40 9.42
C ARG A 53 16.60 -5.50 10.15
N SER A 54 16.02 -4.53 9.44
CA SER A 54 15.04 -3.60 10.02
C SER A 54 14.15 -2.98 8.95
N VAL A 55 12.92 -2.63 9.33
CA VAL A 55 12.00 -1.83 8.52
C VAL A 55 11.59 -0.60 9.33
N ASN A 56 11.77 0.57 8.76
CA ASN A 56 11.33 1.84 9.34
C ASN A 56 10.26 2.47 8.44
N ILE A 57 9.17 2.94 9.05
CA ILE A 57 8.05 3.56 8.33
C ILE A 57 7.90 4.98 8.85
N ASN A 58 8.20 5.96 8.01
CA ASN A 58 7.96 7.37 8.30
C ASN A 58 6.64 7.77 7.65
N LYS A 59 5.72 8.27 8.48
CA LYS A 59 4.44 8.82 8.01
C LYS A 59 4.43 10.30 8.37
N THR A 60 4.29 11.14 7.36
CA THR A 60 4.14 12.58 7.54
C THR A 60 2.73 12.97 7.10
N SER A 61 1.96 13.42 8.08
CA SER A 61 0.67 14.07 7.86
C SER A 61 0.83 15.52 8.29
N THR A 62 0.70 16.46 7.37
CA THR A 62 0.57 17.87 7.73
C THR A 62 -0.84 18.10 8.24
N ASP A 63 -0.98 18.65 9.44
CA ASP A 63 -2.28 18.93 10.04
C ASP A 63 -3.14 19.80 9.10
N GLY A 64 -4.36 19.36 8.81
CA GLY A 64 -5.25 19.97 7.82
C GLY A 64 -5.02 19.59 6.34
N SER A 65 -3.93 18.87 5.99
CA SER A 65 -3.69 18.39 4.63
C SER A 65 -4.22 16.96 4.43
N LYS A 66 -5.01 16.74 3.37
CA LYS A 66 -5.48 15.39 2.98
C LYS A 66 -4.37 14.51 2.40
N THR A 67 -3.18 15.07 2.19
CA THR A 67 -2.03 14.36 1.61
C THR A 67 -1.16 13.81 2.73
N THR A 68 -1.22 12.49 2.94
CA THR A 68 -0.24 11.79 3.77
C THR A 68 0.86 11.26 2.86
N THR A 69 2.09 11.72 3.06
CA THR A 69 3.25 11.14 2.40
C THR A 69 3.83 10.04 3.29
N GLY A 70 4.24 8.94 2.66
CA GLY A 70 4.81 7.78 3.32
C GLY A 70 6.22 7.51 2.83
N GLU A 71 7.09 7.07 3.73
CA GLU A 71 8.41 6.57 3.36
C GLU A 71 8.65 5.26 4.10
N ILE A 72 8.99 4.21 3.33
CA ILE A 72 9.35 2.90 3.85
C ILE A 72 10.84 2.71 3.60
N ARG A 73 11.62 2.51 4.66
CA ARG A 73 13.05 2.20 4.59
C ARG A 73 13.29 0.79 5.08
N ILE A 74 13.93 -0.03 4.26
CA ILE A 74 14.25 -1.41 4.56
C ILE A 74 15.77 -1.54 4.53
N GLU A 75 16.32 -2.06 5.61
CA GLU A 75 17.73 -2.38 5.71
C GLU A 75 17.87 -3.90 5.73
N THR A 76 18.78 -4.44 4.93
CA THR A 76 19.12 -5.86 4.96
C THR A 76 20.29 -6.13 5.92
N LYS A 77 20.49 -7.39 6.25
CA LYS A 77 21.63 -7.87 7.05
C LYS A 77 22.95 -7.69 6.31
#